data_AF-E0VYQ5-F1
#
_entry.id   AF-E0VYQ5-F1
#
_cell.length_a   1.000
_cell.length_b   1.000
_cell.length_c   1.000
_cell.angle_alpha   90.00
_cell.angle_beta   90.00
_cell.angle_gamma   90.00
#
_symmetry.space_group_name_H-M   'P 1'
#
loop_
_entity.id
_entity.type
_entity.pdbx_description
1 polymer ?
#
loop_
_entity_poly.entity_id
_entity_poly.type
_entity_poly.pdbx_seq_one_letter_code
_entity_poly.pdbx_strand_id
1 'polypeptide(L)'
;MALTARCRTVTLKPRPAQIATTNEGHDERNMRLCRPTSPHLTIYKFELPAVLSISHRFTGIILGGYAVTFATVSLLSSKPMLDVVQRISHCYPGFFLIFKVGLIFPFTYHFFNGVRHLVWDNGKSLSLKGVYISGYTMLMAAAIWDTGKLLTIKGVYISGCIVLLCTILSCFGLFYVAEEFKRIEKELKLKRKAEEEAKIAAELEKKAEEEKQKKKRRFF
;
A
#
# COMPACT_ATOMS: atom_id res chain seq x y z
N MET A 1 44.41 17.14 -26.05
CA MET A 1 44.65 17.00 -24.59
C MET A 1 44.06 15.65 -24.17
N ALA A 2 44.88 14.60 -24.08
CA ALA A 2 44.44 13.23 -23.86
C ALA A 2 44.30 12.93 -22.36
N LEU A 3 43.09 12.64 -21.90
CA LEU A 3 42.80 12.17 -20.54
C LEU A 3 43.22 10.70 -20.43
N THR A 4 44.39 10.43 -19.86
CA THR A 4 44.82 9.08 -19.50
C THR A 4 44.05 8.64 -18.24
N ALA A 5 43.04 7.78 -18.44
CA ALA A 5 42.35 7.12 -17.34
C ALA A 5 43.33 6.23 -16.57
N ARG A 6 43.72 6.68 -15.37
CA ARG A 6 44.62 5.95 -14.47
C ARG A 6 43.84 4.79 -13.85
N CYS A 7 43.87 3.61 -14.47
CA CYS A 7 43.31 2.40 -13.88
C CYS A 7 44.12 2.04 -12.64
N ARG A 8 43.54 2.21 -11.45
CA ARG A 8 44.18 1.85 -10.18
C ARG A 8 43.93 0.36 -9.95
N THR A 9 44.96 -0.46 -10.11
CA THR A 9 44.89 -1.87 -9.77
C THR A 9 44.72 -2.01 -8.26
N VAL A 10 43.50 -2.34 -7.83
CA VAL A 10 43.21 -2.65 -6.43
C VAL A 10 43.48 -4.13 -6.21
N THR A 11 44.60 -4.46 -5.58
CA THR A 11 44.92 -5.85 -5.20
C THR A 11 44.20 -6.16 -3.88
N LEU A 12 43.10 -6.90 -3.95
CA LEU A 12 42.43 -7.41 -2.76
C LEU A 12 43.26 -8.56 -2.18
N LYS A 13 43.77 -8.40 -0.97
CA LYS A 13 44.42 -9.49 -0.23
C LYS A 13 43.33 -10.38 0.37
N PRO A 14 43.20 -11.66 -0.03
CA PRO A 14 42.26 -12.56 0.62
C PRO A 14 42.66 -12.71 2.09
N ARG A 15 41.80 -12.25 3.00
CA ARG A 15 41.93 -12.54 4.43
C ARG A 15 41.16 -13.83 4.71
N PRO A 16 41.76 -14.84 5.36
CA PRO A 16 40.99 -15.97 5.83
C PRO A 16 39.88 -15.46 6.76
N ALA A 17 38.69 -16.04 6.65
CA ALA A 17 37.59 -15.73 7.54
C ALA A 17 38.07 -15.94 8.98
N GLN A 18 38.02 -14.89 9.80
CA GLN A 18 38.31 -15.04 11.21
C GLN A 18 37.20 -15.90 11.80
N ILE A 19 37.52 -17.16 12.11
CA ILE A 19 36.66 -18.04 12.87
C ILE A 19 36.45 -17.33 14.20
N ALA A 20 35.20 -16.97 14.50
CA ALA A 20 34.87 -16.26 15.73
C ALA A 20 35.39 -17.09 16.91
N THR A 21 36.35 -16.54 17.65
CA THR A 21 36.99 -17.21 18.79
C THR A 21 36.09 -17.27 20.03
N THR A 22 34.96 -16.58 19.97
CA THR A 22 33.99 -16.43 21.03
C THR A 22 32.62 -16.85 20.50
N ASN A 23 31.90 -17.71 21.25
CA ASN A 23 30.47 -17.99 21.07
C ASN A 23 29.62 -16.75 21.47
N GLU A 24 29.94 -15.60 20.91
CA GLU A 24 29.21 -14.35 21.13
C GLU A 24 28.21 -14.16 19.98
N GLY A 25 26.98 -13.81 20.32
CA GLY A 25 25.94 -13.44 19.38
C GLY A 25 26.28 -12.15 18.63
N HIS A 26 25.63 -11.96 17.49
CA HIS A 26 25.82 -10.78 16.65
C HIS A 26 25.56 -9.46 17.42
N ASP A 27 24.49 -9.41 18.20
CA ASP A 27 24.07 -8.20 18.91
C ASP A 27 24.98 -7.89 20.09
N GLU A 28 25.38 -8.92 20.85
CA GLU A 28 26.36 -8.81 21.94
C GLU A 28 27.69 -8.26 21.44
N ARG A 29 28.17 -8.76 20.28
CA ARG A 29 29.36 -8.24 19.62
C ARG A 29 29.20 -6.76 19.25
N ASN A 30 28.06 -6.36 18.67
CA ASN A 30 27.85 -4.97 18.24
C ASN A 30 27.68 -4.00 19.42
N MET A 31 27.03 -4.42 20.50
CA MET A 31 26.92 -3.66 21.74
C MET A 31 28.30 -3.46 22.40
N ARG A 32 29.09 -4.54 22.52
CA ARG A 32 30.47 -4.49 23.05
C ARG A 32 31.36 -3.56 22.24
N LEU A 33 31.25 -3.62 20.91
CA LEU A 33 32.04 -2.78 20.00
C LEU A 33 31.48 -1.36 19.83
N CYS A 34 30.36 -1.03 20.49
CA CYS A 34 29.66 0.25 20.39
C CYS A 34 29.50 0.74 18.94
N ARG A 35 29.13 -0.17 18.02
CA ARG A 35 28.98 0.19 16.62
C ARG A 35 27.78 1.12 16.44
N PRO A 36 27.93 2.28 15.80
CA PRO A 36 26.80 3.17 15.58
C PRO A 36 25.83 2.53 14.58
N THR A 37 24.53 2.72 14.81
CA THR A 37 23.50 2.35 13.85
C THR A 37 23.49 3.34 12.69
N SER A 38 23.44 2.85 11.46
CA SER A 38 23.32 3.74 10.30
C SER A 38 22.03 4.55 10.38
N PRO A 39 22.03 5.82 9.93
CA PRO A 39 20.81 6.61 9.82
C PRO A 39 19.85 5.89 8.87
N HIS A 40 18.56 5.84 9.23
CA HIS A 40 17.55 5.08 8.49
C HIS A 40 16.33 5.96 8.19
N LEU A 41 15.46 6.25 9.15
CA LEU A 41 14.25 7.06 8.92
C LEU A 41 14.56 8.51 8.51
N THR A 42 15.65 9.07 8.99
CA THR A 42 16.05 10.46 8.72
C THR A 42 16.56 10.68 7.29
N ILE A 43 17.05 9.63 6.63
CA ILE A 43 17.60 9.72 5.26
C ILE A 43 16.75 8.98 4.23
N TYR A 44 15.71 8.26 4.67
CA TYR A 44 14.85 7.48 3.78
C TYR A 44 13.87 8.38 3.01
N LYS A 45 13.72 8.14 1.71
CA LYS A 45 12.72 8.83 0.88
C LYS A 45 11.36 8.16 1.02
N PHE A 46 10.40 8.84 1.61
CA PHE A 46 9.04 8.32 1.76
C PHE A 46 8.33 8.23 0.39
N GLU A 47 7.97 7.01 0.02
CA GLU A 47 7.11 6.72 -1.12
C GLU A 47 5.64 6.55 -0.69
N LEU A 48 4.72 6.67 -1.65
CA LEU A 48 3.28 6.53 -1.40
C LEU A 48 2.94 5.25 -0.60
N PRO A 49 3.42 4.04 -0.94
CA PRO A 49 3.06 2.83 -0.20
C PRO A 49 3.52 2.85 1.26
N ALA A 50 4.68 3.47 1.55
CA ALA A 50 5.20 3.61 2.90
C ALA A 50 4.31 4.54 3.74
N VAL A 51 3.92 5.69 3.19
CA VAL A 51 2.99 6.62 3.85
C VAL A 51 1.64 5.94 4.10
N LEU A 52 1.10 5.22 3.11
CA LEU A 52 -0.17 4.53 3.25
C LEU A 52 -0.14 3.46 4.37
N SER A 53 0.98 2.74 4.50
CA SER A 53 1.17 1.73 5.55
C SER A 53 1.23 2.37 6.95
N ILE A 54 1.98 3.46 7.11
CA ILE A 54 2.07 4.20 8.38
C ILE A 54 0.69 4.76 8.76
N SER A 55 0.00 5.39 7.81
CA SER A 55 -1.35 5.91 8.03
C SER A 55 -2.35 4.81 8.41
N HIS A 56 -2.23 3.59 7.86
CA HIS A 56 -3.11 2.47 8.24
C HIS A 56 -2.96 2.08 9.71
N ARG A 57 -1.74 2.09 10.22
CA ARG A 57 -1.45 1.84 11.64
C ARG A 57 -2.05 2.93 12.51
N PHE A 58 -1.84 4.20 12.15
CA PHE A 58 -2.39 5.33 12.91
C PHE A 58 -3.92 5.31 12.92
N THR A 59 -4.58 5.09 11.78
CA THR A 59 -6.05 5.01 11.75
C THR A 59 -6.58 3.80 12.52
N GLY A 60 -5.84 2.68 12.54
CA GLY A 60 -6.17 1.51 13.36
C GLY A 60 -6.08 1.80 14.86
N ILE A 61 -5.01 2.47 15.30
CA ILE A 61 -4.85 2.91 16.71
C ILE A 61 -5.97 3.87 17.10
N ILE A 62 -6.29 4.84 16.24
CA ILE A 62 -7.38 5.80 16.46
C ILE A 62 -8.72 5.07 16.61
N LEU A 63 -9.03 4.14 15.70
CA LEU A 63 -10.30 3.40 15.72
C LEU A 63 -10.40 2.46 16.92
N GLY A 64 -9.31 1.81 17.31
CA GLY A 64 -9.23 1.04 18.55
C GLY A 64 -9.43 1.93 19.78
N GLY A 65 -8.83 3.12 19.78
CA GLY A 65 -9.04 4.14 20.81
C GLY A 65 -10.51 4.58 20.89
N TYR A 66 -11.20 4.75 19.77
CA TYR A 66 -12.64 5.03 19.74
C TYR A 66 -13.44 3.90 20.39
N ALA A 67 -13.17 2.64 20.03
CA ALA A 67 -13.88 1.49 20.61
C ALA A 67 -13.71 1.43 22.14
N VAL A 68 -12.48 1.57 22.63
CA VAL A 68 -12.19 1.57 24.08
C VAL A 68 -12.83 2.77 24.78
N THR A 69 -12.78 3.96 24.17
CA THR A 69 -13.37 5.18 24.75
C THR A 69 -14.89 5.07 24.82
N PHE A 70 -15.56 4.61 23.75
CA PHE A 70 -17.01 4.43 23.78
C PHE A 70 -17.44 3.35 24.76
N ALA A 71 -16.69 2.25 24.86
CA ALA A 71 -16.97 1.19 25.84
C ALA A 71 -16.83 1.71 27.28
N THR A 72 -15.74 2.41 27.59
CA THR A 72 -15.49 2.95 28.94
C THR A 72 -16.50 4.04 29.32
N VAL A 73 -16.81 4.97 28.42
CA VAL A 73 -17.85 5.98 28.65
C VAL A 73 -19.22 5.32 28.86
N SER A 74 -19.56 4.29 28.08
CA SER A 74 -20.83 3.57 28.26
C SER A 74 -20.91 2.81 29.59
N LEU A 75 -19.78 2.33 30.11
CA LEU A 75 -19.73 1.62 31.40
C LEU A 75 -19.78 2.59 32.59
N LEU A 76 -19.15 3.77 32.48
CA LEU A 76 -19.06 4.74 33.57
C LEU A 76 -20.22 5.74 33.59
N SER A 77 -20.92 5.94 32.47
CA SER A 77 -22.03 6.88 32.37
C SER A 77 -23.32 6.25 32.92
N SER A 78 -23.99 6.98 33.81
CA SER A 78 -25.36 6.65 34.25
C SER A 78 -26.42 7.01 33.21
N LYS A 79 -26.05 7.79 32.19
CA LYS A 79 -26.94 8.23 31.10
C LYS A 79 -26.68 7.42 29.82
N PRO A 80 -27.71 7.17 29.01
CA PRO A 80 -27.54 6.51 27.72
C PRO A 80 -26.62 7.32 26.81
N MET A 81 -25.82 6.62 26.00
CA MET A 81 -24.87 7.25 25.07
C MET A 81 -25.54 8.23 24.09
N LEU A 82 -26.81 7.97 23.73
CA LEU A 82 -27.61 8.86 22.88
C LEU A 82 -27.75 10.27 23.47
N ASP A 83 -27.92 10.40 24.78
CA ASP A 83 -28.01 11.70 25.45
C ASP A 83 -26.69 12.47 25.38
N VAL A 84 -25.56 11.75 25.48
CA VAL A 84 -24.22 12.33 25.37
C VAL A 84 -24.00 12.87 23.95
N VAL A 85 -24.35 12.07 22.93
CA VAL A 85 -24.26 12.48 21.52
C VAL A 85 -25.18 13.67 21.22
N GLN A 86 -26.41 13.66 21.76
CA GLN A 86 -27.34 14.76 21.59
C GLN A 86 -26.78 16.06 22.19
N ARG A 87 -26.21 16.02 23.40
CA ARG A 87 -25.56 17.19 24.02
C ARG A 87 -24.42 17.73 23.16
N ILE A 88 -23.56 16.85 22.62
CA ILE A 88 -22.47 17.25 21.71
C ILE A 88 -23.02 17.93 20.45
N SER A 89 -24.17 17.46 19.93
CA SER A 89 -24.81 18.06 18.75
C SER A 89 -25.33 19.49 18.98
N HIS A 90 -25.59 19.87 20.25
CA HIS A 90 -26.12 21.19 20.61
C HIS A 90 -25.03 22.22 20.99
N CYS A 91 -23.77 21.82 21.22
CA CYS A 91 -22.72 22.75 21.64
C CYS A 91 -22.33 23.79 20.57
N TYR A 92 -21.99 23.33 19.35
CA TYR A 92 -21.62 24.22 18.24
C TYR A 92 -21.67 23.47 16.89
N PRO A 93 -22.33 24.03 15.84
CA PRO A 93 -22.50 23.34 14.57
C PRO A 93 -21.17 23.02 13.86
N GLY A 94 -20.16 23.90 13.96
CA GLY A 94 -18.84 23.65 13.38
C GLY A 94 -18.07 22.53 14.10
N PHE A 95 -18.23 22.41 15.42
CA PHE A 95 -17.58 21.38 16.23
C PHE A 95 -18.19 20.01 15.93
N PHE A 96 -19.52 19.96 15.81
CA PHE A 96 -20.22 18.73 15.44
C PHE A 96 -19.82 18.22 14.06
N LEU A 97 -19.55 19.12 13.10
CA LEU A 97 -19.05 18.74 11.78
C LEU A 97 -17.64 18.13 11.86
N ILE A 98 -16.72 18.78 12.57
CA ILE A 98 -15.35 18.28 12.76
C ILE A 98 -15.37 16.92 13.45
N PHE A 99 -16.19 16.76 14.48
CA PHE A 99 -16.36 15.50 15.20
C PHE A 99 -16.83 14.37 14.27
N LYS A 100 -17.84 14.63 13.41
CA LYS A 100 -18.32 13.66 12.43
C LYS A 100 -17.24 13.27 11.40
N VAL A 101 -16.52 14.25 10.86
CA VAL A 101 -15.43 13.98 9.90
C VAL A 101 -14.31 13.20 10.56
N GLY A 102 -13.95 13.57 11.80
CA GLY A 102 -12.94 12.89 12.60
C GLY A 102 -13.29 11.44 12.90
N LEU A 103 -14.57 11.09 13.04
CA LEU A 103 -15.01 9.71 13.20
C LEU A 103 -15.00 8.93 11.89
N ILE A 104 -15.44 9.55 10.79
CA ILE A 104 -15.68 8.83 9.54
C ILE A 104 -14.40 8.57 8.74
N PHE A 105 -13.51 9.57 8.64
CA PHE A 105 -12.29 9.52 7.86
C PHE A 105 -11.33 8.38 8.26
N PRO A 106 -10.97 8.19 9.55
CA PRO A 106 -10.09 7.09 9.93
C PRO A 106 -10.74 5.73 9.68
N PHE A 107 -12.06 5.61 9.87
CA PHE A 107 -12.79 4.38 9.61
C PHE A 107 -12.75 4.00 8.12
N THR A 108 -13.08 4.93 7.24
CA THR A 108 -13.18 4.68 5.79
C THR A 108 -11.82 4.39 5.20
N TYR A 109 -10.82 5.20 5.52
CA TYR A 109 -9.44 4.95 5.13
C TYR A 109 -8.95 3.57 5.62
N HIS A 110 -9.16 3.25 6.90
CA HIS A 110 -8.71 1.98 7.48
C HIS A 110 -9.41 0.78 6.82
N PHE A 111 -10.71 0.89 6.56
CA PHE A 111 -11.49 -0.16 5.92
C PHE A 111 -11.01 -0.44 4.49
N PHE A 112 -10.93 0.58 3.62
CA PHE A 112 -10.52 0.38 2.23
C PHE A 112 -9.07 -0.07 2.10
N ASN A 113 -8.17 0.48 2.92
CA ASN A 113 -6.79 0.01 2.93
C ASN A 113 -6.66 -1.39 3.55
N GLY A 114 -7.52 -1.76 4.51
CA GLY A 114 -7.64 -3.12 5.04
C GLY A 114 -8.07 -4.13 3.97
N VAL A 115 -9.06 -3.78 3.13
CA VAL A 115 -9.44 -4.60 1.96
C VAL A 115 -8.25 -4.79 1.02
N ARG A 116 -7.47 -3.74 0.77
CA ARG A 116 -6.24 -3.84 -0.04
C ARG A 116 -5.21 -4.80 0.60
N HIS A 117 -5.04 -4.76 1.92
CA HIS A 117 -4.19 -5.72 2.63
C HIS A 117 -4.69 -7.16 2.49
N LEU A 118 -6.00 -7.42 2.62
CA LEU A 118 -6.57 -8.76 2.39
C LEU A 118 -6.38 -9.25 0.94
N VAL A 119 -6.38 -8.33 -0.03
CA VAL A 119 -6.04 -8.67 -1.42
C VAL A 119 -4.57 -9.07 -1.56
N TRP A 120 -3.66 -8.40 -0.84
CA TRP A 120 -2.24 -8.77 -0.79
C TRP A 120 -1.98 -10.10 -0.09
N ASP A 121 -2.72 -10.40 0.98
CA ASP A 121 -2.63 -11.68 1.70
C ASP A 121 -3.03 -12.86 0.81
N ASN A 122 -3.92 -12.62 -0.16
CA ASN A 122 -4.26 -13.58 -1.21
C ASN A 122 -3.21 -13.69 -2.34
N GLY A 123 -2.04 -13.06 -2.19
CA GLY A 123 -0.96 -13.08 -3.18
C GLY A 123 -1.20 -12.21 -4.41
N LYS A 124 -2.19 -11.30 -4.40
CA LYS A 124 -2.56 -10.46 -5.55
C LYS A 124 -1.99 -9.05 -5.42
N SER A 125 -1.81 -8.37 -6.56
CA SER A 125 -1.35 -6.97 -6.62
C SER A 125 0.02 -6.66 -6.00
N LEU A 126 0.92 -7.65 -5.89
CA LEU A 126 2.24 -7.50 -5.27
C LEU A 126 3.33 -6.95 -6.21
N SER A 127 3.01 -6.69 -7.49
CA SER A 127 3.93 -6.00 -8.39
C SER A 127 4.01 -4.52 -8.05
N LEU A 128 5.14 -3.85 -8.31
CA LEU A 128 5.30 -2.43 -8.02
C LEU A 128 4.16 -1.59 -8.62
N LYS A 129 3.82 -1.84 -9.89
CA LYS A 129 2.68 -1.18 -10.56
C LYS A 129 1.35 -1.47 -9.86
N GLY A 130 1.11 -2.73 -9.47
CA GLY A 130 -0.11 -3.12 -8.75
C GLY A 130 -0.22 -2.45 -7.38
N VAL A 131 0.89 -2.33 -6.65
CA VAL A 131 0.93 -1.66 -5.34
C VAL A 131 0.53 -0.19 -5.45
N TYR A 132 0.99 0.52 -6.49
CA TYR A 132 0.62 1.92 -6.73
C TYR A 132 -0.84 2.05 -7.19
N ILE A 133 -1.29 1.23 -8.14
CA ILE A 133 -2.70 1.24 -8.62
C ILE A 133 -3.64 0.99 -7.45
N SER A 134 -3.43 -0.08 -6.67
CA SER A 134 -4.25 -0.39 -5.50
C SER A 134 -4.21 0.71 -4.43
N GLY A 135 -3.10 1.45 -4.32
CA GLY A 135 -2.98 2.60 -3.43
C GLY A 135 -3.83 3.78 -3.87
N TYR A 136 -3.83 4.13 -5.16
CA TYR A 136 -4.67 5.22 -5.66
C TYR A 136 -6.16 4.83 -5.68
N THR A 137 -6.50 3.58 -6.03
CA THR A 137 -7.90 3.14 -6.06
C THR A 137 -8.54 3.18 -4.68
N MET A 138 -7.84 2.74 -3.64
CA MET A 138 -8.37 2.78 -2.27
C MET A 138 -8.52 4.22 -1.75
N LEU A 139 -7.60 5.13 -2.10
CA LEU A 139 -7.71 6.55 -1.76
C LEU A 139 -8.93 7.21 -2.42
N MET A 140 -9.17 6.91 -3.70
CA MET A 140 -10.35 7.42 -4.41
C MET A 140 -11.64 6.85 -3.83
N ALA A 141 -11.67 5.55 -3.51
CA ALA A 141 -12.83 4.93 -2.87
C ALA A 141 -13.15 5.56 -1.50
N ALA A 142 -12.13 5.80 -0.67
CA ALA A 142 -12.29 6.47 0.61
C ALA A 142 -12.80 7.92 0.45
N ALA A 143 -12.22 8.68 -0.48
CA ALA A 143 -12.64 10.07 -0.74
C ALA A 143 -14.08 10.17 -1.23
N ILE A 144 -14.51 9.28 -2.14
CA ILE A 144 -15.90 9.22 -2.63
C ILE A 144 -16.85 8.89 -1.48
N TRP A 145 -16.47 7.96 -0.61
CA TRP A 145 -17.28 7.63 0.56
C TRP A 145 -17.44 8.81 1.50
N ASP A 146 -16.33 9.46 1.88
CA ASP A 146 -16.35 10.57 2.83
C ASP A 146 -17.12 11.77 2.31
N THR A 147 -16.96 12.11 1.02
CA THR A 147 -17.70 13.19 0.38
C THR A 147 -19.20 12.91 0.31
N GLY A 148 -19.62 11.67 -0.01
CA GLY A 148 -21.03 11.29 0.00
C GLY A 148 -21.68 11.40 1.40
N LYS A 149 -20.93 11.04 2.45
CA LYS A 149 -21.39 11.19 3.83
C LYS A 149 -21.42 12.64 4.29
N LEU A 150 -20.45 13.46 3.87
CA LEU A 150 -20.42 14.90 4.15
C LEU A 150 -21.60 15.65 3.51
N LEU A 151 -21.97 15.28 2.28
CA LEU A 151 -23.14 15.85 1.60
C LEU A 151 -24.45 15.56 2.36
N THR A 152 -24.56 14.37 2.95
CA THR A 152 -25.70 13.99 3.80
C THR A 152 -25.79 14.84 5.09
N ILE A 153 -24.66 15.33 5.61
CA ILE A 153 -24.60 16.08 6.88
C ILE A 153 -25.09 17.53 6.74
N LYS A 154 -24.93 18.17 5.58
CA LYS A 154 -25.32 19.58 5.36
C LYS A 154 -26.84 19.81 5.23
N GLY A 155 -27.68 18.82 5.53
CA GLY A 155 -29.13 18.99 5.47
C GLY A 155 -29.70 19.04 4.05
N VAL A 156 -28.90 18.70 3.04
CA VAL A 156 -29.40 18.31 1.72
C VAL A 156 -30.01 16.92 1.88
N TYR A 157 -31.18 16.87 2.52
CA TYR A 157 -32.02 15.68 2.67
C TYR A 157 -32.68 15.41 1.32
N ILE A 158 -31.88 15.11 0.30
CA ILE A 158 -32.47 14.56 -0.91
C ILE A 158 -32.88 13.16 -0.52
N SER A 159 -34.21 12.96 -0.42
CA SER A 159 -34.98 11.72 -0.35
C SER A 159 -34.15 10.46 -0.10
N GLY A 160 -34.51 9.60 0.87
CA GLY A 160 -33.81 8.35 1.19
C GLY A 160 -33.33 7.51 -0.01
N CYS A 161 -33.94 7.66 -1.18
CA CYS A 161 -33.45 7.23 -2.48
C CYS A 161 -32.01 7.66 -2.84
N ILE A 162 -31.51 8.87 -2.51
CA ILE A 162 -30.13 9.30 -2.81
C ILE A 162 -29.11 8.77 -1.79
N VAL A 163 -29.49 8.59 -0.52
CA VAL A 163 -28.62 7.88 0.43
C VAL A 163 -28.49 6.43 0.01
N LEU A 164 -29.60 5.81 -0.43
CA LEU A 164 -29.63 4.48 -1.04
C LEU A 164 -28.85 4.45 -2.35
N LEU A 165 -28.95 5.47 -3.21
CA LEU A 165 -28.17 5.58 -4.45
C LEU A 165 -26.69 5.76 -4.14
N CYS A 166 -26.33 6.54 -3.14
CA CYS A 166 -24.93 6.72 -2.71
C CYS A 166 -24.38 5.44 -2.09
N THR A 167 -25.13 4.70 -1.27
CA THR A 167 -24.69 3.38 -0.78
C THR A 167 -24.67 2.35 -1.89
N ILE A 168 -25.61 2.38 -2.85
CA ILE A 168 -25.60 1.54 -4.05
C ILE A 168 -24.41 1.92 -4.92
N LEU A 169 -24.09 3.18 -5.16
CA LEU A 169 -22.90 3.65 -5.89
C LEU A 169 -21.61 3.39 -5.11
N SER A 170 -21.64 3.33 -3.79
CA SER A 170 -20.50 2.92 -2.96
C SER A 170 -20.26 1.42 -3.09
N CYS A 171 -21.34 0.62 -3.07
CA CYS A 171 -21.31 -0.81 -3.37
C CYS A 171 -20.96 -1.06 -4.84
N PHE A 172 -21.40 -0.21 -5.76
CA PHE A 172 -21.07 -0.22 -7.18
C PHE A 172 -19.64 0.26 -7.39
N GLY A 173 -19.12 1.14 -6.53
CA GLY A 173 -17.73 1.58 -6.51
C GLY A 173 -16.81 0.47 -6.01
N LEU A 174 -17.20 -0.25 -4.94
CA LEU A 174 -16.53 -1.49 -4.52
C LEU A 174 -16.62 -2.58 -5.59
N PHE A 175 -17.77 -2.74 -6.24
CA PHE A 175 -17.98 -3.68 -7.34
C PHE A 175 -17.16 -3.28 -8.57
N TYR A 176 -17.14 -2.00 -8.94
CA TYR A 176 -16.40 -1.43 -10.07
C TYR A 176 -14.90 -1.50 -9.81
N VAL A 177 -14.43 -1.20 -8.60
CA VAL A 177 -13.03 -1.41 -8.20
C VAL A 177 -12.68 -2.90 -8.25
N ALA A 178 -13.56 -3.79 -7.79
CA ALA A 178 -13.34 -5.23 -7.91
C ALA A 178 -13.37 -5.72 -9.37
N GLU A 179 -14.18 -5.12 -10.23
CA GLU A 179 -14.32 -5.47 -11.64
C GLU A 179 -13.17 -4.90 -12.49
N GLU A 180 -12.78 -3.65 -12.26
CA GLU A 180 -11.55 -3.03 -12.80
C GLU A 180 -10.33 -3.82 -12.34
N PHE A 181 -10.27 -4.23 -11.09
CA PHE A 181 -9.17 -5.06 -10.61
C PHE A 181 -9.13 -6.42 -11.33
N LYS A 182 -10.29 -7.08 -11.54
CA LYS A 182 -10.38 -8.31 -12.36
C LYS A 182 -10.00 -8.07 -13.81
N ARG A 183 -10.37 -6.93 -14.39
CA ARG A 183 -10.04 -6.52 -15.77
C ARG A 183 -8.54 -6.29 -15.92
N ILE A 184 -7.95 -5.54 -15.00
CA ILE A 184 -6.50 -5.29 -14.92
C ILE A 184 -5.74 -6.60 -14.73
N GLU A 185 -6.23 -7.53 -13.89
CA GLU A 185 -5.62 -8.84 -13.70
C GLU A 185 -5.64 -9.67 -15.00
N LYS A 186 -6.77 -9.65 -15.73
CA LYS A 186 -6.87 -10.30 -17.04
C LYS A 186 -5.91 -9.69 -18.06
N GLU A 187 -5.84 -8.36 -18.15
CA GLU A 187 -4.90 -7.70 -19.08
C GLU A 187 -3.45 -8.01 -18.75
N LEU A 188 -3.08 -8.04 -17.47
CA LEU A 188 -1.73 -8.40 -17.03
C LEU A 188 -1.38 -9.85 -17.37
N LYS A 189 -2.32 -10.78 -17.22
CA LYS A 189 -2.13 -12.18 -17.64
C LYS A 189 -1.96 -12.28 -19.16
N LEU A 190 -2.75 -11.54 -19.93
CA LEU A 190 -2.65 -11.51 -21.39
C LEU A 190 -1.31 -10.92 -21.85
N LYS A 191 -0.86 -9.82 -21.25
CA LYS A 191 0.43 -9.19 -21.55
C LYS A 191 1.61 -10.09 -21.23
N ARG A 192 1.58 -10.79 -20.09
CA ARG A 192 2.63 -11.79 -19.75
C ARG A 192 2.68 -12.92 -20.77
N LYS A 193 1.52 -13.43 -21.18
CA LYS A 193 1.46 -14.49 -22.20
C LYS A 193 2.00 -14.00 -23.55
N ALA A 194 1.65 -12.79 -23.96
CA ALA A 194 2.17 -12.18 -25.19
C ALA A 194 3.70 -11.94 -25.13
N GLU A 195 4.24 -11.49 -23.99
CA GLU A 195 5.68 -11.35 -23.80
C GLU A 195 6.42 -12.70 -23.83
N GLU A 196 5.80 -13.76 -23.32
CA GLU A 196 6.34 -15.12 -23.35
C GLU A 196 6.34 -15.69 -24.78
N GLU A 197 5.24 -15.54 -25.50
CA GLU A 197 5.13 -15.92 -26.93
C GLU A 197 6.15 -15.14 -27.79
N ALA A 198 6.34 -13.84 -27.53
CA ALA A 198 7.34 -13.02 -28.23
C ALA A 198 8.79 -13.48 -27.95
N LYS A 199 9.10 -13.91 -26.72
CA LYS A 199 10.42 -14.47 -26.38
C LYS A 199 10.68 -15.79 -27.09
N ILE A 200 9.68 -16.67 -27.14
CA ILE A 200 9.79 -17.95 -27.84
C ILE A 200 10.02 -17.72 -29.34
N ALA A 201 9.26 -16.81 -29.95
CA ALA A 201 9.42 -16.45 -31.36
C ALA A 201 10.83 -15.92 -31.66
N ALA A 202 11.34 -15.00 -30.82
CA ALA A 202 12.69 -14.45 -30.98
C ALA A 202 13.79 -15.52 -30.82
N GLU A 203 13.61 -16.50 -29.93
CA GLU A 203 14.56 -17.60 -29.78
C GLU A 203 14.57 -18.56 -30.99
N LEU A 204 13.40 -18.82 -31.57
CA LEU A 204 13.26 -19.62 -32.79
C LEU A 204 13.91 -18.93 -34.00
N GLU A 205 13.71 -17.62 -34.17
CA GLU A 205 14.39 -16.84 -35.21
C GLU A 205 15.91 -16.91 -35.06
N LYS A 206 16.41 -16.77 -33.83
CA LYS A 206 17.84 -16.86 -33.54
C LYS A 206 18.43 -18.23 -33.88
N LYS A 207 17.73 -19.32 -33.54
CA LYS A 207 18.11 -20.69 -33.90
C LYS A 207 18.11 -20.91 -35.42
N ALA A 208 17.12 -20.37 -36.13
CA ALA A 208 17.06 -20.45 -37.59
C ALA A 208 18.23 -19.71 -38.27
N GLU A 209 18.61 -18.53 -37.74
CA GLU A 209 19.76 -17.76 -38.22
C GLU A 209 21.07 -18.52 -38.00
N GLU A 210 21.26 -19.12 -36.82
CA GLU A 210 22.41 -19.97 -36.49
C GLU A 210 22.51 -21.20 -37.41
N GLU A 211 21.39 -21.83 -37.74
CA GLU A 211 21.34 -22.99 -38.62
C GLU A 211 21.70 -22.62 -40.08
N LYS A 212 21.19 -21.48 -40.58
CA LYS A 212 21.60 -20.92 -41.88
C LYS A 212 23.10 -20.65 -41.91
N GLN A 213 23.66 -20.08 -40.85
CA GLN A 213 25.10 -19.83 -40.73
C GLN A 213 25.92 -21.14 -40.71
N LYS A 214 25.44 -22.18 -40.00
CA LYS A 214 26.06 -23.51 -40.02
C LYS A 214 26.05 -24.15 -41.40
N LYS A 215 24.93 -24.09 -42.12
CA LYS A 215 24.86 -24.59 -43.52
C LYS A 215 25.84 -23.85 -44.42
N LYS A 216 25.91 -22.52 -44.33
CA LYS A 216 26.84 -21.72 -45.13
C LYS A 216 28.31 -22.07 -44.86
N ARG A 217 28.67 -22.35 -43.61
CA ARG A 217 30.02 -22.82 -43.22
C ARG A 217 30.35 -24.27 -43.60
N ARG A 218 29.36 -25.11 -43.93
CA ARG A 218 29.58 -26.48 -44.40
C ARG A 218 29.87 -26.59 -45.91
N PHE A 219 29.57 -25.53 -46.67
CA PHE A 219 29.74 -25.47 -48.12
C PHE A 219 31.05 -24.77 -48.55
N PHE A 220 31.82 -24.24 -47.59
CA PHE A 220 33.20 -23.78 -47.76
C PHE A 220 34.13 -24.73 -46.98
#